data_AF-A0A134CLT2-F1
#
_entry.id   AF-A0A134CLT2-F1
#
_cell.length_a   1.000
_cell.length_b   1.000
_cell.length_c   1.000
_cell.angle_alpha   90.00
_cell.angle_beta   90.00
_cell.angle_gamma   90.00
#
_symmetry.space_group_name_H-M   'P 1'
#
loop_
_entity.id
_entity.type
_entity.pdbx_description
1 polymer ?
#
loop_
_entity_poly.entity_id
_entity_poly.type
_entity_poly.pdbx_seq_one_letter_code
_entity_poly.pdbx_strand_id
1 'polypeptide(L)' 'MTTRGKNIQLFLMDGESGGRIKCTLANRTGVAYKIPRTELDKCKERDDLKQSGVYFLFGTSDETGKGVVYIG' A
#
# COMPACT_ATOMS: atom_id res chain seq x y z
N MET A 1 -13.05 -26.03 0.94
CA MET A 1 -12.63 -24.84 1.73
C MET A 1 -13.79 -23.86 1.75
N THR A 2 -14.33 -23.54 2.91
CA THR A 2 -15.47 -22.61 3.05
C THR A 2 -14.98 -21.18 2.81
N THR A 3 -15.51 -20.51 1.78
CA THR A 3 -15.11 -19.14 1.43
C THR A 3 -15.66 -18.18 2.48
N ARG A 4 -14.84 -17.82 3.47
CA ARG A 4 -15.21 -16.82 4.49
C ARG A 4 -15.07 -15.42 3.90
N GLY A 5 -16.16 -14.66 3.90
CA GLY A 5 -16.13 -13.25 3.54
C GLY A 5 -15.12 -12.48 4.39
N LYS A 6 -14.28 -11.67 3.74
CA LYS A 6 -13.33 -10.77 4.41
C LYS A 6 -13.80 -9.34 4.19
N ASN A 7 -13.90 -8.57 5.27
CA ASN A 7 -14.18 -7.15 5.18
C ASN A 7 -12.86 -6.38 5.02
N ILE A 8 -12.78 -5.59 3.95
CA ILE A 8 -11.65 -4.72 3.64
C ILE A 8 -12.16 -3.29 3.77
N GLN A 9 -11.52 -2.50 4.64
CA GLN A 9 -11.81 -1.08 4.79
C GLN A 9 -10.74 -0.27 4.08
N LEU A 10 -11.18 0.57 3.14
CA LEU A 10 -10.34 1.50 2.41
C LEU A 10 -10.67 2.92 2.88
N PHE A 11 -9.65 3.63 3.34
CA PHE A 11 -9.74 5.02 3.73
C PHE A 11 -8.92 5.87 2.76
N LEU A 12 -9.61 6.71 1.98
CA LEU A 12 -9.00 7.65 1.05
C LEU A 12 -8.48 8.84 1.86
N MET A 13 -7.17 8.90 2.11
CA MET A 13 -6.59 9.95 2.96
C MET A 13 -6.71 11.33 2.31
N ASP A 14 -6.68 11.39 0.98
CA ASP A 14 -6.75 12.63 0.21
C ASP A 14 -8.17 12.89 -0.36
N GLY A 15 -9.16 12.05 -0.02
CA GLY A 15 -10.51 12.11 -0.60
C GLY A 15 -10.62 11.65 -2.05
N GLU A 16 -9.50 11.44 -2.73
CA GLU A 16 -9.45 10.97 -4.13
C GLU A 16 -8.92 9.53 -4.24
N SER A 17 -9.41 8.78 -5.23
CA SER A 17 -9.03 7.39 -5.47
C SER A 17 -7.59 7.21 -6.00
N GLY A 18 -7.01 8.28 -6.56
CA GLY A 18 -5.63 8.31 -7.04
C GLY A 18 -4.59 8.61 -5.96
N GLY A 19 -5.03 9.16 -4.82
CA GLY A 19 -4.15 9.59 -3.74
C GLY A 19 -3.70 8.47 -2.83
N ARG A 20 -3.32 8.84 -1.62
CA ARG A 20 -2.87 7.93 -0.57
C ARG A 20 -4.06 7.20 0.01
N ILE A 21 -3.97 5.88 0.10
CA ILE A 21 -5.04 5.03 0.63
C ILE A 21 -4.51 4.19 1.78
N LYS A 22 -5.22 4.23 2.91
CA LYS A 22 -5.00 3.31 4.03
C LYS A 22 -6.00 2.17 3.91
N CYS A 23 -5.51 0.95 3.97
CA CYS A 23 -6.29 -0.27 3.89
C CYS A 23 -6.14 -1.05 5.19
N THR A 24 -7.26 -1.45 5.79
CA THR A 24 -7.29 -2.30 6.97
C THR A 24 -8.14 -3.53 6.71
N LEU A 25 -7.63 -4.71 7.05
CA LEU A 25 -8.38 -5.95 6.98
C LEU A 25 -9.05 -6.21 8.33
N ALA A 26 -10.38 -6.38 8.34
CA ALA A 26 -11.11 -6.64 9.57
C ALA A 26 -10.57 -7.91 10.28
N ASN A 27 -10.32 -7.81 11.58
CA ASN A 27 -9.75 -8.86 12.45
C ASN A 27 -8.24 -9.15 12.25
N ARG A 28 -7.47 -8.24 11.65
CA ARG A 28 -6.00 -8.31 11.62
C ARG A 28 -5.40 -6.94 11.94
N THR A 29 -4.26 -6.93 12.64
CA THR A 29 -3.47 -5.73 12.95
C THR A 29 -2.72 -5.16 11.72
N GLY A 30 -2.74 -5.89 10.59
CA GLY A 30 -2.05 -5.48 9.38
C GLY A 30 -2.73 -4.30 8.71
N VAL A 31 -2.05 -3.15 8.72
CA VAL A 31 -2.43 -1.98 7.95
C VAL A 31 -1.58 -1.94 6.69
N ALA A 32 -2.22 -1.77 5.54
CA ALA A 32 -1.54 -1.57 4.26
C ALA A 32 -1.71 -0.12 3.81
N TYR A 33 -0.66 0.45 3.22
CA TYR A 33 -0.68 1.79 2.67
C TYR A 33 -0.38 1.73 1.17
N LYS A 34 -1.25 2.34 0.36
CA LYS A 34 -0.95 2.65 -1.04
C LYS A 34 -0.56 4.12 -1.10
N ILE A 35 0.68 4.39 -1.50
CA ILE A 35 1.22 5.75 -1.58
C ILE A 35 1.79 5.94 -2.99
N PRO A 36 1.24 6.88 -3.78
CA PRO A 36 1.86 7.28 -5.04
C PRO A 36 3.27 7.82 -4.80
N ARG A 37 4.21 7.52 -5.71
CA ARG A 37 5.61 7.96 -5.58
C ARG A 37 5.75 9.48 -5.44
N THR A 38 4.89 10.25 -6.11
CA THR A 38 4.85 11.72 -6.04
C THR A 38 4.47 12.24 -4.64
N GLU A 39 3.68 11.45 -3.90
CA GLU A 39 3.13 11.80 -2.58
C GLU A 39 3.92 11.16 -1.43
N LEU A 40 4.99 10.42 -1.74
CA LEU A 40 5.82 9.75 -0.74
C LEU A 40 6.46 10.74 0.24
N ASP A 41 6.83 11.92 -0.24
CA ASP A 41 7.45 12.96 0.58
C ASP A 41 6.50 13.42 1.71
N LYS A 42 5.21 13.54 1.41
CA LYS A 42 4.15 13.89 2.37
C LYS A 42 3.86 12.81 3.42
N CYS A 43 4.46 11.63 3.28
CA CYS A 43 4.30 10.53 4.22
C CYS A 43 5.50 10.36 5.15
N LYS A 44 6.64 11.04 4.90
CA LYS A 44 7.85 10.95 5.72
C LYS A 44 7.64 11.38 7.17
N GLU A 45 6.74 12.34 7.38
CA GLU A 45 6.44 12.88 8.71
C GLU A 45 5.51 11.97 9.54
N ARG A 46 4.86 10.96 8.92
CA ARG A 46 3.95 10.07 9.65
C ARG A 46 4.71 8.98 10.42
N ASP A 47 4.55 8.97 11.73
CA ASP A 47 5.10 7.91 12.59
C ASP A 47 4.52 6.52 12.29
N ASP A 48 3.31 6.44 11.72
CA ASP A 48 2.72 5.19 11.22
C ASP A 48 3.58 4.48 10.15
N LEU A 49 4.45 5.22 9.44
CA LEU A 49 5.33 4.69 8.39
C LEU A 49 6.76 4.41 8.86
N LYS A 50 7.10 4.81 10.10
CA LYS A 50 8.45 4.61 10.68
C LYS A 50 8.62 3.26 11.37
N GLN A 51 7.56 2.46 11.41
CA GLN A 51 7.55 1.11 11.95
C GLN A 51 8.06 0.09 10.93
N SER A 52 8.61 -1.03 11.42
CA SER A 52 9.06 -2.13 10.57
C SER A 52 7.90 -2.64 9.70
N GLY A 53 8.14 -2.73 8.41
CA GLY A 53 7.13 -3.14 7.45
C GLY A 53 7.77 -3.73 6.20
N VAL A 54 6.92 -4.17 5.27
CA VAL A 54 7.32 -4.60 3.94
C VAL A 54 6.67 -3.65 2.94
N TYR A 55 7.43 -3.21 1.93
CA TYR A 55 6.89 -2.41 0.84
C TYR A 55 7.07 -3.11 -0.51
N PHE A 56 6.13 -2.84 -1.40
CA PHE A 56 6.13 -3.35 -2.78
C PHE A 56 6.26 -2.16 -3.72
N LEU A 57 7.37 -2.08 -4.45
CA LEU A 57 7.56 -1.10 -5.52
C LEU A 57 7.31 -1.80 -6.86
N PHE A 58 6.18 -1.48 -7.48
CA PHE A 58 5.78 -1.98 -8.79
C PHE A 58 6.45 -1.15 -9.89
N GLY A 59 7.03 -1.82 -10.88
CA GLY A 59 7.65 -1.19 -12.04
C GLY A 59 7.71 -2.14 -13.22
N THR A 60 8.45 -1.72 -14.24
CA THR A 60 8.69 -2.50 -15.45
C THR A 60 10.19 -2.65 -15.62
N SER A 61 10.66 -3.86 -15.94
CA SER A 61 12.07 -4.09 -16.26
C SER A 61 12.42 -3.41 -17.57
N ASP A 62 13.48 -2.62 -17.57
CA ASP A 62 14.02 -1.96 -18.78
C ASP A 62 14.51 -3.00 -19.80
N GLU A 63 15.17 -4.07 -19.35
CA GLU A 63 15.71 -5.12 -20.22
C GLU A 63 14.66 -6.03 -20.86
N THR A 64 13.55 -6.32 -20.17
CA THR A 64 12.60 -7.35 -20.60
C THR A 64 11.20 -6.84 -20.89
N GLY A 65 10.89 -5.59 -20.53
CA GLY A 65 9.54 -5.01 -20.63
C GLY A 65 8.49 -5.69 -19.73
N LYS A 66 8.89 -6.64 -18.88
CA LYS A 66 7.99 -7.38 -17.99
C LYS A 66 7.71 -6.60 -16.71
N GLY A 67 6.51 -6.77 -16.16
CA GLY A 67 6.17 -6.23 -14.85
C GLY A 67 7.05 -6.85 -13.76
N VAL A 68 7.68 -6.01 -12.94
CA VAL A 68 8.53 -6.41 -11.82
C VAL A 68 8.08 -5.75 -10.53
N VAL A 69 8.34 -6.43 -9.42
CA VAL A 69 8.04 -5.93 -8.08
C VAL A 69 9.28 -6.06 -7.22
N TYR A 70 9.76 -4.93 -6.70
CA TYR A 70 10.78 -4.92 -5.66
C TYR A 70 10.11 -5.03 -4.30
N ILE A 71 10.63 -5.92 -3.44
CA ILE A 71 10.16 -6.15 -2.08
C ILE A 71 11.29 -5.77 -1.13
N GLY A 72 11.02 -4.87 -0.19
CA GLY A 72 11.97 -4.44 0.84
C GLY A 72 11.30 -4.05 2.13
#